data_AF-A0A944R6Y8-F1
#
_entry.id   AF-A0A944R6Y8-F1
#
_cell.length_a   1.000
_cell.length_b   1.000
_cell.length_c   1.000
_cell.angle_alpha   90.00
_cell.angle_beta   90.00
_cell.angle_gamma   90.00
#
_symmetry.space_group_name_H-M   'P 1'
#
loop_
_entity.id
_entity.type
_entity.pdbx_description
1 polymer ?
#
loop_
_entity_poly.entity_id
_entity_poly.type
_entity_poly.pdbx_seq_one_letter_code
_entity_poly.pdbx_strand_id
1 'polypeptide(L)'
;MKVNSTVLMIGLAVAILVGLIGFATWQNNKPSIYTEFAQCLDEKGAKVYVAWWCPHCESQKADFGSAWDELDVVECSSPGIRTFDLCPDLESSPTWETAEGDEYSGRRTFENLSEIYGCELPVEHS
;
A
#
# COMPACT_ATOMS: atom_id res chain seq x y z
N MET A 1 26.36 -43.70 -14.55
CA MET A 1 25.00 -43.37 -15.03
C MET A 1 25.13 -42.37 -16.18
N LYS A 2 24.59 -42.65 -17.38
CA LYS A 2 24.54 -41.68 -18.48
C LYS A 2 23.33 -40.78 -18.24
N VAL A 3 23.56 -39.56 -17.79
CA VAL A 3 22.48 -38.57 -17.62
C VAL A 3 22.04 -38.12 -19.02
N ASN A 4 20.75 -38.24 -19.32
CA ASN A 4 20.23 -37.95 -20.66
C ASN A 4 20.24 -36.44 -20.92
N SER A 5 20.59 -36.03 -22.14
CA SER A 5 20.57 -34.62 -22.57
C SER A 5 19.19 -33.98 -22.36
N THR A 6 18.11 -34.74 -22.56
CA THR A 6 16.74 -34.29 -22.25
C THR A 6 16.54 -33.96 -20.78
N VAL A 7 17.12 -34.74 -19.86
CA VAL A 7 17.03 -34.51 -18.41
C VAL A 7 17.82 -33.26 -18.01
N LEU A 8 18.98 -33.01 -18.63
CA LEU A 8 19.75 -31.79 -18.45
C LEU A 8 18.98 -30.55 -18.95
N MET A 9 18.35 -30.64 -20.13
CA MET A 9 17.56 -29.54 -20.69
C MET A 9 16.33 -29.20 -19.84
N ILE A 10 15.62 -30.21 -19.33
CA ILE A 10 14.49 -30.00 -18.41
C ILE A 10 14.97 -29.36 -17.11
N GLY A 11 16.07 -29.84 -16.53
CA GLY A 11 16.63 -29.26 -15.32
C GLY A 11 17.03 -27.79 -15.50
N LEU A 12 17.66 -27.46 -16.64
CA LEU A 12 18.03 -26.08 -16.96
C LEU A 12 16.79 -25.18 -17.14
N ALA A 13 15.78 -25.66 -17.85
CA ALA A 13 14.53 -24.91 -18.06
C ALA A 13 13.80 -24.63 -16.73
N VAL A 14 13.75 -25.62 -15.83
CA VAL A 14 13.16 -25.44 -14.49
C VAL A 14 13.96 -24.43 -13.67
N ALA A 15 15.29 -24.52 -13.67
CA ALA A 15 16.13 -23.56 -12.95
C ALA A 15 15.96 -22.12 -13.46
N ILE A 16 15.86 -21.94 -14.78
CA ILE A 16 15.59 -20.63 -15.39
C ILE A 16 14.20 -20.11 -14.97
N LEU A 17 13.17 -20.95 -15.04
CA LEU A 17 11.81 -20.57 -14.63
C LEU A 17 11.76 -20.16 -13.15
N VAL A 18 12.39 -20.92 -12.26
CA VAL A 18 12.48 -20.58 -10.84
C VAL A 18 13.24 -19.28 -10.62
N GLY A 19 14.36 -19.07 -11.33
CA GLY A 19 15.12 -17.83 -11.27
C GLY A 19 14.33 -16.60 -11.73
N LEU A 20 13.55 -16.73 -12.82
CA LEU A 20 12.71 -15.65 -13.33
C LEU A 20 11.57 -15.30 -12.35
N ILE A 21 10.91 -16.31 -11.78
CA ILE A 21 9.85 -16.11 -10.80
C ILE A 21 10.43 -15.42 -9.55
N GLY A 22 11.55 -15.93 -9.01
CA GLY A 22 12.20 -15.34 -7.84
C GLY A 22 12.64 -13.89 -8.06
N PHE A 23 13.17 -13.58 -9.24
CA PHE A 23 13.55 -12.21 -9.60
C PHE A 23 12.33 -11.28 -9.73
N ALA A 24 11.25 -11.75 -10.35
CA ALA A 24 10.02 -10.98 -10.47
C ALA A 24 9.39 -10.68 -9.10
N THR A 25 9.33 -11.68 -8.21
CA THR A 25 8.84 -11.48 -6.85
C THR A 25 9.71 -10.51 -6.05
N TRP A 26 11.03 -10.53 -6.25
CA TRP A 26 11.94 -9.61 -5.58
C TRP A 26 11.76 -8.16 -6.02
N GLN A 27 11.52 -7.92 -7.32
CA GLN A 27 11.27 -6.56 -7.80
C GLN A 27 9.97 -5.98 -7.26
N ASN A 28 8.91 -6.79 -7.17
CA ASN A 28 7.61 -6.32 -6.69
C ASN A 28 7.57 -6.02 -5.18
N ASN A 29 8.50 -6.58 -4.41
CA ASN A 29 8.54 -6.43 -2.95
C ASN A 29 9.60 -5.41 -2.48
N LYS A 30 10.12 -4.55 -3.36
CA LYS A 30 11.02 -3.49 -2.92
C LYS A 30 10.23 -2.47 -2.08
N PRO A 31 10.67 -2.19 -0.84
CA PRO A 31 10.03 -1.19 0.00
C PRO A 31 10.00 0.19 -0.69
N SER A 32 8.89 0.87 -0.55
CA SER A 32 8.69 2.26 -0.97
C SER A 32 9.60 3.19 -0.15
N ILE A 33 10.03 4.29 -0.75
CA ILE A 33 10.80 5.33 -0.04
C ILE A 33 9.98 6.00 1.07
N TYR A 34 8.65 5.84 1.04
CA TYR A 34 7.71 6.39 2.02
C TYR A 34 7.44 5.44 3.19
N THR A 35 8.12 4.30 3.31
CA THR A 35 7.86 3.33 4.40
C THR A 35 8.02 3.96 5.79
N GLU A 36 9.11 4.68 6.06
CA GLU A 36 9.31 5.34 7.36
C GLU A 36 8.27 6.45 7.61
N PHE A 37 7.87 7.17 6.56
CA PHE A 37 6.83 8.18 6.65
C PHE A 37 5.48 7.56 7.03
N ALA A 38 5.08 6.48 6.35
CA ALA A 38 3.82 5.77 6.65
C ALA A 38 3.81 5.15 8.06
N GLN A 39 4.93 4.59 8.51
CA GLN A 39 5.08 4.10 9.88
C GLN A 39 4.92 5.22 10.90
N CYS A 40 5.50 6.40 10.65
CA CYS A 40 5.28 7.56 11.51
C CYS A 40 3.80 7.97 11.56
N LEU A 41 3.09 7.96 10.42
CA LEU A 41 1.66 8.26 10.41
C LEU A 41 0.87 7.29 11.30
N ASP A 42 1.12 5.98 11.18
CA ASP A 42 0.51 4.95 12.02
C ASP A 42 0.83 5.15 13.51
N GLU A 43 2.10 5.42 13.86
CA GLU A 43 2.54 5.71 15.23
C GLU A 43 1.87 6.96 15.82
N LYS A 44 1.50 7.94 14.97
CA LYS A 44 0.74 9.13 15.35
C LYS A 44 -0.76 8.90 15.45
N GLY A 45 -1.21 7.66 15.19
CA GLY A 45 -2.62 7.28 15.23
C GLY A 45 -3.40 7.74 14.00
N ALA A 46 -2.75 7.91 12.85
CA ALA A 46 -3.44 8.17 11.60
C ALA A 46 -4.30 6.96 11.20
N LYS A 47 -5.60 7.19 11.02
CA LYS A 47 -6.50 6.21 10.40
C LYS A 47 -6.98 6.73 9.07
N VAL A 48 -7.05 5.85 8.08
CA VAL A 48 -7.63 6.20 6.78
C VAL A 48 -8.80 5.28 6.45
N TYR A 49 -9.99 5.87 6.40
CA TYR A 49 -11.21 5.19 6.02
C TYR A 49 -11.32 5.21 4.49
N VAL A 50 -11.45 4.03 3.90
CA VAL A 50 -11.49 3.83 2.45
C VAL A 50 -12.70 3.02 2.02
N ALA A 51 -12.98 3.03 0.71
CA ALA A 51 -13.88 2.07 0.09
C ALA A 51 -13.19 1.43 -1.12
N TRP A 52 -13.32 0.11 -1.28
CA TRP A 52 -12.67 -0.63 -2.37
C TRP A 52 -13.04 -0.13 -3.78
N TRP A 53 -14.22 0.49 -3.95
CA TRP A 53 -14.71 1.04 -5.22
C TRP A 53 -14.35 2.51 -5.45
N CYS A 54 -13.67 3.16 -4.49
CA CYS A 54 -13.38 4.58 -4.52
C CYS A 54 -12.10 4.90 -5.31
N PRO A 55 -12.17 5.65 -6.43
CA PRO A 55 -11.00 5.94 -7.28
C PRO A 55 -9.98 6.88 -6.62
N HIS A 56 -10.44 7.76 -5.72
CA HIS A 56 -9.54 8.63 -4.96
C HIS A 56 -8.75 7.85 -3.91
N CYS A 57 -9.32 6.78 -3.39
CA CYS A 57 -8.70 5.86 -2.45
C CYS A 57 -7.62 5.04 -3.15
N GLU A 58 -7.92 4.53 -4.34
CA GLU A 58 -6.93 3.89 -5.20
C GLU A 58 -5.76 4.83 -5.53
N SER A 59 -6.07 6.09 -5.84
CA SER A 59 -5.03 7.10 -6.11
C SER A 59 -4.18 7.41 -4.88
N GLN A 60 -4.78 7.57 -3.70
CA GLN A 60 -4.03 7.76 -2.45
C GLN A 60 -3.12 6.54 -2.17
N LYS A 61 -3.64 5.32 -2.33
CA LYS A 61 -2.87 4.09 -2.18
C LYS A 61 -1.69 4.03 -3.15
N ALA A 62 -1.90 4.44 -4.40
CA ALA A 62 -0.86 4.46 -5.42
C ALA A 62 0.29 5.42 -5.06
N ASP A 63 0.00 6.55 -4.40
CA ASP A 63 1.04 7.49 -3.95
C ASP A 63 2.01 6.82 -2.98
N PHE A 64 1.50 6.05 -2.02
CA PHE A 64 2.32 5.35 -1.02
C PHE A 64 3.05 4.13 -1.60
N GLY A 65 2.49 3.50 -2.63
CA GLY A 65 3.01 2.24 -3.16
C GLY A 65 2.98 1.15 -2.08
N SER A 66 4.09 0.43 -1.88
CA SER A 66 4.16 -0.62 -0.86
C SER A 66 4.11 -0.08 0.58
N ALA A 67 4.37 1.21 0.82
CA ALA A 67 4.27 1.81 2.15
C ALA A 67 2.82 1.91 2.65
N TRP A 68 1.83 1.73 1.76
CA TRP A 68 0.43 1.72 2.14
C TRP A 68 0.10 0.63 3.17
N ASP A 69 0.84 -0.48 3.13
CA ASP A 69 0.64 -1.62 4.02
C ASP A 69 1.09 -1.33 5.47
N GLU A 70 1.76 -0.20 5.71
CA GLU A 70 2.18 0.26 7.05
C GLU A 70 1.09 1.10 7.76
N LEU A 71 0.01 1.48 7.06
CA LEU A 71 -1.03 2.38 7.58
C LEU A 71 -2.19 1.60 8.24
N ASP A 72 -2.84 2.20 9.24
CA ASP A 72 -4.16 1.77 9.74
C ASP A 72 -5.27 2.14 8.73
N VAL A 73 -5.54 1.22 7.80
CA VAL A 73 -6.53 1.37 6.73
C VAL A 73 -7.82 0.64 7.09
N VAL A 74 -8.92 1.38 7.17
CA VAL A 74 -10.25 0.84 7.48
C VAL A 74 -11.08 0.74 6.20
N GLU A 75 -11.39 -0.47 5.76
CA GLU A 75 -12.36 -0.69 4.66
C GLU A 75 -13.79 -0.48 5.16
N CYS A 76 -14.47 0.47 4.55
CA CYS A 76 -15.81 0.90 4.94
C CYS A 76 -16.94 0.35 4.07
N SER A 77 -16.64 -0.49 3.08
CA SER A 77 -17.62 -1.06 2.18
C SER A 77 -17.51 -2.57 2.04
N SER A 78 -18.62 -3.28 2.22
CA SER A 78 -18.66 -4.72 1.97
C SER A 78 -18.40 -5.05 0.49
N PRO A 79 -17.79 -6.21 0.18
CA PRO A 79 -17.59 -6.64 -1.20
C PRO A 79 -18.90 -6.67 -2.00
N GLY A 80 -18.90 -6.02 -3.17
CA GLY A 80 -20.09 -5.96 -4.05
C GLY A 80 -21.14 -4.92 -3.63
N ILE A 81 -20.96 -4.24 -2.50
CA ILE A 81 -21.80 -3.11 -2.07
C ILE A 81 -21.06 -1.80 -2.39
N ARG A 82 -21.80 -0.76 -2.79
CA ARG A 82 -21.25 0.57 -3.12
C ARG A 82 -21.80 1.66 -2.20
N THR A 83 -21.75 1.38 -0.91
CA THR A 83 -22.13 2.27 0.19
C THR A 83 -21.14 2.09 1.34
N PHE A 84 -21.14 2.99 2.32
CA PHE A 84 -20.31 2.88 3.53
C PHE A 84 -20.99 2.03 4.61
N ASP A 85 -21.44 0.82 4.27
CA ASP A 85 -22.24 -0.03 5.16
C ASP A 85 -21.47 -0.50 6.40
N LEU A 86 -20.14 -0.53 6.34
CA LEU A 86 -19.27 -0.88 7.48
C LEU A 86 -18.90 0.34 8.34
N CYS A 87 -19.05 1.57 7.81
CA CYS A 87 -18.78 2.83 8.50
C CYS A 87 -19.95 3.81 8.28
N PRO A 88 -21.07 3.66 9.02
CA PRO A 88 -22.32 4.36 8.72
C PRO A 88 -22.25 5.89 8.82
N ASP A 89 -21.33 6.40 9.64
CA ASP A 89 -21.14 7.83 9.88
C ASP A 89 -20.18 8.47 8.87
N LEU A 90 -19.52 7.67 8.00
CA LEU A 90 -18.58 8.17 7.02
C LEU A 90 -19.32 8.89 5.88
N GLU A 91 -19.05 10.19 5.70
CA GLU A 91 -19.69 10.97 4.63
C GLU A 91 -19.01 10.77 3.26
N SER A 92 -17.68 10.58 3.25
CA SER A 92 -16.91 10.47 2.02
C SER A 92 -15.61 9.69 2.24
N SER A 93 -14.99 9.28 1.13
CA SER A 93 -13.80 8.43 1.15
C SER A 93 -12.81 8.90 0.05
N PRO A 94 -11.48 8.87 0.29
CA PRO A 94 -10.85 8.52 1.56
C PRO A 94 -11.09 9.62 2.61
N THR A 95 -11.06 9.29 3.89
CA THR A 95 -11.07 10.26 5.00
C THR A 95 -10.00 9.88 5.99
N TRP A 96 -9.17 10.86 6.35
CA TRP A 96 -8.11 10.70 7.34
C TRP A 96 -8.58 11.19 8.70
N GLU A 97 -8.36 10.40 9.75
CA GLU A 97 -8.68 10.74 11.13
C GLU A 97 -7.39 10.78 11.94
N THR A 98 -7.29 11.77 12.84
CA THR A 98 -6.20 11.90 13.81
C THR A 98 -6.50 11.12 15.08
N ALA A 99 -5.50 10.90 15.95
CA ALA A 99 -5.73 10.27 17.25
C ALA A 99 -6.71 11.07 18.13
N GLU A 100 -6.82 12.38 17.90
CA GLU A 100 -7.72 13.31 18.58
C GLU A 100 -9.16 13.28 18.01
N GLY A 101 -9.38 12.62 16.86
CA GLY A 101 -10.66 12.50 16.19
C GLY A 101 -10.97 13.60 15.17
N ASP A 102 -10.01 14.48 14.85
CA ASP A 102 -10.18 15.44 13.75
C ASP A 102 -10.14 14.70 12.40
N GLU A 103 -11.11 14.99 11.54
CA GLU A 103 -11.29 14.35 10.24
C GLU A 103 -10.91 15.27 9.05
N TYR A 104 -10.28 14.66 8.06
CA TYR A 104 -9.79 15.31 6.85
C TYR A 104 -10.21 14.51 5.61
N SER A 105 -11.38 14.84 5.07
CA SER A 105 -11.95 14.18 3.89
C SER A 105 -11.13 14.42 2.61
N GLY A 106 -11.13 13.44 1.72
CA GLY A 106 -10.48 13.47 0.41
C GLY A 106 -9.02 13.01 0.41
N ARG A 107 -8.49 12.74 -0.79
CA ARG A 107 -7.07 12.42 -1.01
C ARG A 107 -6.20 13.59 -0.57
N ARG A 108 -5.13 13.30 0.18
CA ARG A 108 -4.16 14.25 0.74
C ARG A 108 -2.78 14.04 0.12
N THR A 109 -2.06 15.13 -0.08
CA THR A 109 -0.65 15.07 -0.47
C THR A 109 0.20 14.70 0.74
N PHE A 110 1.43 14.25 0.49
CA PHE A 110 2.34 13.91 1.58
C PHE A 110 2.73 15.13 2.42
N GLU A 111 2.84 16.32 1.83
CA GLU A 111 3.08 17.56 2.57
C GLU A 111 1.93 17.86 3.53
N ASN A 112 0.68 17.68 3.08
CA ASN A 112 -0.47 17.90 3.96
C ASN A 112 -0.53 16.86 5.10
N LEU A 113 -0.25 15.59 4.82
CA LEU A 113 -0.17 14.56 5.86
C LEU A 113 1.00 14.81 6.83
N SER A 114 2.14 15.28 6.32
CA SER A 114 3.29 15.71 7.13
C SER A 114 2.91 16.84 8.09
N GLU A 115 2.17 17.85 7.61
CA GLU A 115 1.69 18.96 8.44
C GLU A 115 0.69 18.50 9.51
N ILE A 116 -0.25 17.61 9.16
CA ILE A 116 -1.29 17.11 10.09
C ILE A 116 -0.67 16.28 11.22
N TYR A 117 0.23 15.34 10.87
CA TYR A 117 0.74 14.34 11.82
C TYR A 117 2.14 14.67 12.36
N GLY A 118 2.80 15.70 11.84
CA GLY A 118 4.15 16.10 12.23
C GLY A 118 5.23 15.08 11.84
N CYS A 119 5.03 14.36 10.74
CA CYS A 119 5.94 13.32 10.24
C CYS A 119 6.82 13.87 9.12
N GLU A 120 8.13 13.56 9.13
CA GLU A 120 9.06 14.05 8.12
C GLU A 120 8.94 13.27 6.81
N LEU A 121 9.03 13.98 5.68
CA LEU A 121 9.06 13.37 4.35
C LEU A 121 10.47 12.85 4.04
N PRO A 122 10.60 11.74 3.28
CA PRO A 122 11.90 11.26 2.85
C PRO A 122 12.57 12.33 1.98
N VAL A 123 13.86 12.55 2.22
CA VAL A 123 14.68 13.42 1.38
C VAL A 123 14.93 12.71 0.04
N GLU A 124 14.34 13.22 -1.03
CA GLU A 124 14.70 12.76 -2.38
C GLU A 124 16.12 13.21 -2.71
N HIS A 125 17.04 12.25 -2.76
CA HIS A 125 18.33 12.45 -3.42
C HIS A 125 18.13 12.28 -4.92
N SER A 126 18.07 13.41 -5.63
CA SER A 126 18.06 13.48 -7.10
C SER A 126 19.40 13.13 -7.71
#